data_AF-A0AAJ0ZQR6-F1
#
_entry.id   AF-A0AAJ0ZQR6-F1
#
_cell.length_a   1.000
_cell.length_b   1.000
_cell.length_c   1.000
_cell.angle_alpha   90.00
_cell.angle_beta   90.00
_cell.angle_gamma   90.00
#
_symmetry.space_group_name_H-M   'P 1'
#
loop_
_entity.id
_entity.type
_entity.pdbx_description
1 polymer ?
#
loop_
_entity_poly.entity_id
_entity_poly.type
_entity_poly.pdbx_seq_one_letter_code
_entity_poly.pdbx_strand_id
1 'polypeptide(L)'
;MSTEEKLTGDLFEVDKRLGLKPVVDFNTYLRTAFGDGACTCGRCVASAGDERGYAYQHSFDFDGRVTHRRFATTAGSDVLLVLKKAWLSYTKAELETSGNLALDTVKEFVEPQLHKRLLPLLLASGLVKEVEGDLQIQAQVAA
;
A
#
# COMPACT_ATOMS: atom_id res chain seq x y z
N MET A 1 -1.89 44.52 27.59
CA MET A 1 -1.00 43.41 27.97
C MET A 1 -1.36 42.22 27.09
N SER A 2 -0.33 41.58 26.55
CA SER A 2 -0.23 41.04 25.19
C SER A 2 -1.14 39.86 24.83
N THR A 3 -1.74 39.96 23.64
CA THR A 3 -2.43 38.88 22.91
C THR A 3 -1.43 38.18 21.98
N GLU A 4 -0.27 37.75 22.52
CA GLU A 4 0.86 37.25 21.72
C GLU A 4 1.29 35.80 22.08
N GLU A 5 0.52 35.05 22.87
CA GLU A 5 0.92 33.71 23.34
C GLU A 5 0.24 32.52 22.64
N LYS A 6 -0.44 32.69 21.51
CA LYS A 6 -1.12 31.56 20.81
C LYS A 6 -0.86 31.44 19.30
N LEU A 7 0.26 31.94 18.80
CA LEU A 7 0.56 31.90 17.36
C LEU A 7 1.80 31.06 16.98
N THR A 8 2.46 30.40 17.94
CA THR A 8 3.66 29.58 17.67
C THR A 8 3.47 28.07 17.83
N GLY A 9 2.28 27.63 18.26
CA GLY A 9 2.04 26.23 18.62
C GLY A 9 1.07 25.51 17.69
N ASP A 10 1.32 25.46 16.37
CA ASP A 10 0.65 24.44 15.53
C ASP A 10 1.20 24.24 14.10
N LEU A 11 2.42 24.66 13.78
CA LEU A 11 2.96 24.48 12.41
C LEU A 11 3.54 23.08 12.16
N PHE A 12 3.56 22.23 13.18
CA PHE A 12 4.16 20.89 13.16
C PHE A 12 3.33 19.83 13.90
N GLU A 13 2.03 20.04 14.16
CA GLU A 13 1.21 18.93 14.65
C GLU A 13 1.04 17.90 13.53
N VAL A 14 1.95 16.93 13.54
CA VAL A 14 1.80 15.68 12.81
C VAL A 14 0.54 15.01 13.36
N ASP A 15 -0.38 14.69 12.46
CA ASP A 15 -1.63 14.01 12.81
C ASP A 15 -1.33 12.80 13.70
N LYS A 16 -1.77 12.86 14.96
CA LYS A 16 -1.48 11.86 15.99
C LYS A 16 -1.99 10.48 15.60
N ARG A 17 -2.95 10.40 14.66
CA ARG A 17 -3.46 9.14 14.10
C ARG A 17 -2.40 8.38 13.31
N LEU A 18 -1.39 9.06 12.76
CA LEU A 18 -0.28 8.43 12.05
C LEU A 18 0.60 7.56 12.97
N GLY A 19 0.61 7.86 14.27
CA GLY A 19 1.29 7.06 15.28
C GLY A 19 0.49 5.85 15.79
N LEU A 20 -0.75 5.66 15.35
CA LEU A 20 -1.56 4.52 15.78
C LEU A 20 -0.97 3.22 15.25
N LYS A 21 -0.88 2.20 16.11
CA LYS A 21 -0.24 0.92 15.80
C LYS A 21 -0.66 0.33 14.43
N PRO A 22 -1.96 0.27 14.06
CA PRO A 22 -2.33 -0.28 12.76
C PRO A 22 -1.83 0.53 11.56
N VAL A 23 -1.70 1.86 11.69
CA VAL A 23 -1.14 2.73 10.65
C VAL A 23 0.36 2.51 10.53
N VAL A 24 1.08 2.42 11.66
CA VAL A 24 2.52 2.11 11.70
C VAL A 24 2.80 0.70 11.12
N ASP A 25 1.98 -0.28 11.48
CA ASP A 25 2.07 -1.66 10.99
C ASP A 25 1.86 -1.71 9.47
N PHE A 26 0.91 -0.93 8.92
CA PHE A 26 0.68 -0.87 7.47
C PHE A 26 1.85 -0.23 6.70
N ASN A 27 2.44 0.85 7.23
CA ASN A 27 3.64 1.45 6.62
C ASN A 27 4.84 0.49 6.67
N THR A 28 4.99 -0.25 7.77
CA THR A 28 6.01 -1.31 7.90
C THR A 28 5.75 -2.46 6.90
N TYR A 29 4.49 -2.84 6.74
CA TYR A 29 4.07 -3.82 5.75
C TYR A 29 4.42 -3.38 4.32
N LEU A 30 4.13 -2.14 3.91
CA LEU A 30 4.50 -1.60 2.60
C LEU A 30 6.01 -1.60 2.33
N ARG A 31 6.82 -1.30 3.36
CA ARG A 31 8.28 -1.38 3.26
C ARG A 31 8.76 -2.81 2.99
N THR A 32 8.14 -3.78 3.64
CA THR A 32 8.56 -5.19 3.63
C THR A 32 7.87 -6.03 2.56
N ALA A 33 6.82 -5.51 1.91
CA ALA A 33 6.10 -6.16 0.82
C ALA A 33 6.97 -6.40 -0.43
N PHE A 34 8.07 -5.64 -0.56
CA PHE A 34 9.03 -5.76 -1.65
C PHE A 34 10.42 -6.10 -1.11
N GLY A 35 11.04 -7.13 -1.67
CA GLY A 35 12.45 -7.47 -1.43
C GLY A 35 13.35 -6.87 -2.50
N ASP A 36 14.65 -6.80 -2.22
CA ASP A 36 15.63 -6.29 -3.18
C ASP A 36 15.91 -7.29 -4.31
N GLY A 37 16.22 -6.77 -5.50
CA GLY A 37 16.56 -7.56 -6.68
C GLY A 37 15.34 -8.08 -7.46
N ALA A 38 15.63 -8.71 -8.60
CA ALA A 38 14.61 -9.29 -9.47
C ALA A 38 13.92 -10.51 -8.82
N CYS A 39 12.71 -10.83 -9.29
CA CYS A 39 11.93 -11.94 -8.76
C CYS A 39 12.61 -13.27 -9.06
N THR A 40 12.77 -14.09 -8.03
CA THR A 40 13.43 -15.40 -8.11
C THR A 40 12.45 -16.58 -8.03
N CYS A 41 11.15 -16.34 -8.23
CA CYS A 41 10.18 -17.43 -8.27
C CYS A 41 10.44 -18.35 -9.48
N GLY A 42 10.02 -19.62 -9.40
CA GLY A 42 10.30 -20.61 -10.44
C GLY A 42 9.88 -20.18 -11.85
N ARG A 43 8.77 -19.42 -11.96
CA ARG A 43 8.28 -18.89 -13.24
C ARG A 43 9.22 -17.81 -13.81
N CYS A 44 9.67 -16.86 -12.98
CA CYS A 44 10.62 -15.81 -13.38
C CYS A 44 12.00 -16.39 -13.71
N VAL A 45 12.47 -17.41 -12.97
CA VAL A 45 13.72 -18.10 -13.29
C VAL A 45 13.63 -18.81 -14.64
N ALA A 46 12.53 -19.55 -14.90
CA ALA A 46 12.32 -20.27 -16.16
C ALA A 46 12.17 -19.37 -17.38
N SER A 47 11.68 -18.14 -17.20
CA SER A 47 11.51 -17.13 -18.25
C SER A 47 12.67 -16.14 -18.36
N ALA A 48 13.75 -16.34 -17.59
CA ALA A 48 14.86 -15.39 -17.49
C ALA A 48 14.41 -13.95 -17.15
N GLY A 49 13.38 -13.83 -16.31
CA GLY A 49 12.80 -12.55 -15.89
C GLY A 49 11.80 -11.93 -16.88
N ASP A 50 11.44 -12.63 -17.95
CA ASP A 50 10.42 -12.17 -18.90
C ASP A 50 9.00 -12.37 -18.34
N GLU A 51 8.39 -11.28 -17.90
CA GLU A 51 7.05 -11.27 -17.32
C GLU A 51 5.93 -11.05 -18.34
N ARG A 52 6.23 -11.11 -19.65
CA ARG A 52 5.19 -11.00 -20.69
C ARG A 52 4.12 -12.08 -20.51
N GLY A 53 2.86 -11.66 -20.48
CA GLY A 53 1.72 -12.55 -20.28
C GLY A 53 1.48 -12.98 -18.82
N TYR A 54 2.16 -12.37 -17.85
CA TYR A 54 1.81 -12.53 -16.45
C TYR A 54 0.55 -11.70 -16.16
N ALA A 55 -0.33 -12.20 -15.30
CA ALA A 55 -1.50 -11.43 -14.88
C ALA A 55 -1.08 -10.18 -14.09
N TYR A 56 0.00 -10.30 -13.32
CA TYR A 56 0.54 -9.25 -12.48
C TYR A 56 2.06 -9.25 -12.54
N GLN A 57 2.65 -8.06 -12.49
CA GLN A 57 4.09 -7.88 -12.43
C GLN A 57 4.68 -8.44 -11.12
N HIS A 58 5.87 -9.00 -11.19
CA HIS A 58 6.59 -9.59 -10.06
C HIS A 58 7.79 -8.75 -9.64
N SER A 59 8.47 -8.10 -10.58
CA SER A 59 9.60 -7.20 -10.34
C SER A 59 9.29 -5.74 -10.68
N PHE A 60 9.76 -4.82 -9.85
CA PHE A 60 9.44 -3.40 -9.93
C PHE A 60 10.71 -2.56 -9.82
N ASP A 61 10.75 -1.43 -10.53
CA ASP A 61 11.78 -0.41 -10.32
C ASP A 61 11.21 0.72 -9.47
N PHE A 62 11.85 0.97 -8.32
CA PHE A 62 11.53 2.11 -7.45
C PHE A 62 12.77 2.98 -7.27
N ASP A 63 12.80 4.13 -7.98
CA ASP A 63 13.90 5.10 -7.99
C ASP A 63 15.25 4.46 -8.41
N GLY A 64 15.25 3.68 -9.49
CA GLY A 64 16.44 2.99 -10.01
C GLY A 64 16.85 1.78 -9.18
N ARG A 65 16.01 1.33 -8.25
CA ARG A 65 16.22 0.10 -7.48
C ARG A 65 15.26 -0.97 -7.92
N VAL A 66 15.80 -2.04 -8.50
CA VAL A 66 15.04 -3.24 -8.82
C VAL A 66 14.67 -3.96 -7.53
N THR A 67 13.38 -4.25 -7.40
CA THR A 67 12.78 -4.96 -6.28
C THR A 67 11.83 -6.04 -6.80
N HIS A 68 11.39 -6.94 -5.93
CA HIS A 68 10.38 -7.94 -6.26
C HIS A 68 9.31 -8.03 -5.18
N ARG A 69 8.09 -8.37 -5.57
CA ARG A 69 6.99 -8.62 -4.63
C ARG A 69 7.25 -9.89 -3.82
N ARG A 70 7.00 -9.85 -2.51
CA ARG A 70 7.05 -11.01 -1.62
C ARG A 70 5.69 -11.70 -1.55
N PHE A 71 5.44 -12.66 -2.45
CA PHE A 71 4.14 -13.34 -2.59
C PHE A 71 3.59 -13.95 -1.31
N ALA A 72 4.47 -14.53 -0.47
CA ALA A 72 4.10 -15.25 0.74
C ALA A 72 3.33 -14.41 1.77
N THR A 73 3.42 -13.08 1.70
CA THR A 73 2.77 -12.18 2.65
C THR A 73 1.93 -11.10 1.97
N THR A 74 1.75 -11.17 0.66
CA THR A 74 1.11 -10.11 -0.13
C THR A 74 -0.04 -10.60 -0.98
N ALA A 75 -0.67 -11.72 -0.61
CA ALA A 75 -1.94 -12.09 -1.24
C ALA A 75 -2.96 -10.96 -1.04
N GLY A 76 -3.90 -10.78 -1.96
CA GLY A 76 -4.87 -9.68 -1.87
C GLY A 76 -5.69 -9.70 -0.57
N SER A 77 -5.95 -10.89 0.00
CA SER A 77 -6.53 -11.06 1.33
C SER A 77 -5.65 -10.51 2.46
N ASP A 78 -4.34 -10.76 2.41
CA ASP A 78 -3.38 -10.24 3.40
C ASP A 78 -3.30 -8.72 3.33
N VAL A 79 -3.18 -8.17 2.11
CA VAL A 79 -3.14 -6.73 1.86
C VAL A 79 -4.44 -6.08 2.34
N LEU A 80 -5.60 -6.67 2.04
CA LEU A 80 -6.89 -6.16 2.47
C LEU A 80 -7.01 -6.15 3.99
N LEU A 81 -6.56 -7.21 4.66
CA LEU A 81 -6.63 -7.32 6.11
C LEU A 81 -5.83 -6.22 6.81
N VAL A 82 -4.59 -5.97 6.38
CA VAL A 82 -3.76 -4.91 6.98
C VAL A 82 -4.28 -3.52 6.62
N LEU A 83 -4.76 -3.32 5.39
CA LEU A 83 -5.34 -2.06 4.94
C LEU A 83 -6.59 -1.69 5.74
N LYS A 84 -7.52 -2.65 5.95
CA LYS A 84 -8.73 -2.44 6.76
C LYS A 84 -8.42 -1.94 8.17
N LYS A 85 -7.42 -2.53 8.84
CA LYS A 85 -7.04 -2.15 10.20
C LYS A 85 -6.47 -0.74 10.26
N ALA A 86 -5.61 -0.38 9.31
CA ALA A 86 -5.05 0.97 9.21
C ALA A 86 -6.13 2.01 8.88
N TRP A 87 -6.97 1.70 7.89
CA TRP A 87 -8.11 2.51 7.47
C TRP A 87 -9.04 2.81 8.66
N LEU A 88 -9.55 1.78 9.34
CA LEU A 88 -10.44 1.94 10.50
C LEU A 88 -9.78 2.78 11.61
N SER A 89 -8.49 2.57 11.84
CA SER A 89 -7.76 3.32 12.87
C SER A 89 -7.64 4.80 12.52
N TYR A 90 -7.44 5.13 11.25
CA TYR A 90 -7.25 6.49 10.76
C TYR A 90 -8.56 7.24 10.52
N THR A 91 -9.50 6.65 9.79
CA THR A 91 -10.77 7.27 9.36
C THR A 91 -11.88 7.12 10.39
N LYS A 92 -11.75 6.17 11.33
CA LYS A 92 -12.81 5.76 12.26
C LYS A 92 -14.06 5.19 11.56
N ALA A 93 -13.92 4.77 10.32
CA ALA A 93 -14.96 4.13 9.52
C ALA A 93 -14.44 2.81 8.95
N GLU A 94 -15.34 1.88 8.65
CA GLU A 94 -14.98 0.65 7.93
C GLU A 94 -14.57 0.97 6.49
N LEU A 95 -13.66 0.16 5.93
CA LEU A 95 -13.33 0.22 4.51
C LEU A 95 -14.39 -0.55 3.73
N GLU A 96 -15.07 0.13 2.80
CA GLU A 96 -15.95 -0.51 1.84
C GLU A 96 -15.13 -1.48 0.97
N THR A 97 -15.53 -2.75 0.92
CA THR A 97 -14.83 -3.79 0.13
C THR A 97 -15.44 -4.01 -1.25
N SER A 98 -16.32 -3.12 -1.66
CA SER A 98 -17.00 -3.14 -2.94
C SER A 98 -16.93 -1.76 -3.54
N GLY A 99 -16.59 -1.66 -4.82
CA GLY A 99 -16.48 -0.39 -5.52
C GLY A 99 -15.07 0.21 -5.47
N ASN A 100 -15.01 1.53 -5.60
CA ASN A 100 -13.77 2.25 -5.84
C ASN A 100 -12.99 2.46 -4.54
N LEU A 101 -11.72 2.08 -4.53
CA LEU A 101 -10.79 2.40 -3.47
C LEU A 101 -10.45 3.89 -3.53
N ALA A 102 -10.75 4.63 -2.46
CA ALA A 102 -10.32 6.01 -2.28
C ALA A 102 -8.81 6.07 -1.98
N LEU A 103 -8.00 5.94 -3.04
CA LEU A 103 -6.54 5.89 -2.95
C LEU A 103 -5.94 7.12 -2.25
N ASP A 104 -6.53 8.30 -2.45
CA ASP A 104 -6.01 9.51 -1.82
C ASP A 104 -6.18 9.47 -0.29
N THR A 105 -7.28 8.93 0.23
CA THR A 105 -7.43 8.68 1.67
C THR A 105 -6.42 7.65 2.17
N VAL A 106 -6.06 6.64 1.36
CA VAL A 106 -4.98 5.70 1.72
C VAL A 106 -3.64 6.44 1.86
N LYS A 107 -3.35 7.40 0.97
CA LYS A 107 -2.11 8.18 1.01
C LYS A 107 -2.02 9.08 2.25
N GLU A 108 -3.15 9.54 2.81
CA GLU A 108 -3.17 10.38 4.01
C GLU A 108 -2.52 9.71 5.24
N PHE A 109 -2.62 8.37 5.35
CA PHE A 109 -2.01 7.61 6.44
C PHE A 109 -0.79 6.78 6.04
N VAL A 110 -0.26 7.00 4.83
CA VAL A 110 0.96 6.36 4.33
C VAL A 110 2.06 7.40 4.23
N GLU A 111 3.25 7.04 4.68
CA GLU A 111 4.42 7.89 4.61
C GLU A 111 4.72 8.27 3.14
N PRO A 112 4.98 9.55 2.82
CA PRO A 112 5.10 10.04 1.44
C PRO A 112 6.05 9.22 0.55
N GLN A 113 7.19 8.80 1.09
CA GLN A 113 8.19 8.00 0.36
C GLN A 113 7.71 6.59 -0.02
N LEU A 114 6.61 6.12 0.58
CA LEU A 114 6.00 4.83 0.28
C LEU A 114 4.83 4.93 -0.70
N HIS A 115 4.36 6.14 -1.05
CA HIS A 115 3.21 6.32 -1.96
C HIS A 115 3.42 5.62 -3.30
N LYS A 116 4.64 5.67 -3.85
CA LYS A 116 5.03 4.98 -5.10
C LYS A 116 4.88 3.46 -5.05
N ARG A 117 4.81 2.85 -3.86
CA ARG A 117 4.68 1.40 -3.66
C ARG A 117 3.23 0.95 -3.51
N LEU A 118 2.30 1.86 -3.23
CA LEU A 118 0.89 1.54 -2.99
C LEU A 118 0.25 0.90 -4.21
N LEU A 119 0.18 1.64 -5.32
CA LEU A 119 -0.50 1.18 -6.52
C LEU A 119 0.10 -0.13 -7.05
N PRO A 120 1.43 -0.29 -7.16
CA PRO A 120 2.05 -1.57 -7.53
C PRO A 120 1.65 -2.73 -6.62
N LEU A 121 1.60 -2.52 -5.29
CA LEU A 121 1.19 -3.58 -4.37
C LEU A 121 -0.29 -3.94 -4.53
N LEU A 122 -1.16 -2.93 -4.60
CA LEU A 122 -2.61 -3.11 -4.69
C LEU A 122 -3.00 -3.85 -5.98
N LEU A 123 -2.39 -3.49 -7.11
CA LEU A 123 -2.61 -4.17 -8.38
C LEU A 123 -1.98 -5.56 -8.37
N ALA A 124 -0.69 -5.68 -8.00
CA ALA A 124 0.02 -6.95 -8.11
C ALA A 124 -0.43 -8.02 -7.12
N SER A 125 -1.04 -7.62 -6.00
CA SER A 125 -1.72 -8.53 -5.07
C SER A 125 -3.06 -9.02 -5.59
N GLY A 126 -3.62 -8.40 -6.63
CA GLY A 126 -4.98 -8.63 -7.10
C GLY A 126 -6.05 -8.04 -6.18
N LEU A 127 -5.66 -7.17 -5.22
CA LEU A 127 -6.63 -6.52 -4.34
C LEU A 127 -7.52 -5.56 -5.11
N VAL A 128 -6.93 -4.78 -6.01
CA VAL A 128 -7.67 -3.87 -6.88
C VAL A 128 -7.45 -4.20 -8.34
N LYS A 129 -8.40 -3.80 -9.17
CA LYS A 129 -8.28 -3.78 -10.62
C LYS A 129 -8.58 -2.37 -11.12
N GLU A 130 -7.83 -1.92 -12.11
CA GLU A 130 -8.14 -0.67 -12.81
C GLU A 130 -9.29 -0.90 -13.80
N VAL A 131 -10.37 -0.15 -13.64
CA VAL A 131 -11.57 -0.19 -14.46
C VAL A 131 -11.97 1.24 -14.77
N GLU A 132 -11.92 1.62 -16.06
CA GLU A 132 -12.29 2.97 -16.53
C GLU A 132 -11.52 4.12 -15.84
N GLY A 133 -10.30 3.84 -15.36
CA GLY A 133 -9.44 4.80 -14.64
C GLY A 133 -9.63 4.79 -13.13
N ASP A 134 -10.59 4.03 -12.61
CA ASP A 134 -10.82 3.85 -11.17
C ASP A 134 -10.22 2.54 -10.66
N LEU A 135 -9.80 2.54 -9.39
CA LEU A 135 -9.29 1.35 -8.72
C LEU A 135 -10.41 0.63 -7.98
N GLN A 136 -10.94 -0.44 -8.56
CA GLN A 136 -12.02 -1.21 -7.96
C GLN A 136 -11.50 -2.35 -7.08
N ILE A 137 -11.95 -2.42 -5.83
CA ILE A 137 -11.63 -3.52 -4.92
C ILE A 137 -12.27 -4.80 -5.42
N GLN A 138 -11.46 -5.85 -5.55
CA GLN A 138 -11.90 -7.17 -5.99
C GLN A 138 -12.31 -8.02 -4.79
N ALA A 139 -13.26 -8.93 -5.00
CA ALA A 139 -13.60 -9.94 -4.01
C ALA A 139 -12.37 -10.79 -3.68
N GLN A 140 -12.02 -10.90 -2.41
CA GLN A 140 -10.87 -11.68 -1.95
C GLN A 140 -11.34 -13.04 -1.47
N VAL A 141 -10.74 -14.11 -2.00
CA VAL A 141 -10.94 -15.47 -1.49
C VAL A 141 -10.03 -15.64 -0.28
N ALA A 142 -10.56 -16.16 0.83
CA ALA A 142 -9.70 -16.57 1.94
C ALA A 142 -8.80 -17.71 1.46
N ALA A 143 -7.49 -17.53 1.58
CA ALA A 143 -6.49 -18.54 1.26
C ALA A 143 -6.55 -19.72 2.24
#